data_AF-A0A4S9DZV3-F1
#
_entry.id   AF-A0A4S9DZV3-F1
#
_cell.length_a   1.000
_cell.length_b   1.000
_cell.length_c   1.000
_cell.angle_alpha   90.00
_cell.angle_beta   90.00
_cell.angle_gamma   90.00
#
_symmetry.space_group_name_H-M   'P 1'
#
loop_
_entity.id
_entity.type
_entity.pdbx_description
1 polymer ?
#
loop_
_entity_poly.entity_id
_entity_poly.type
_entity_poly.pdbx_seq_one_letter_code
_entity_poly.pdbx_strand_id
1 'polypeptide(L)'
;MEDDPEDVVGPEVALLSRSTSDITERPIRRHSESNMTRAGTFKAYWLGCVVCMGGFLFGYDSGIIGGVLTLASFEKDFGYTKKEATRNSSLAVGLQQLGAFLACFAIWPVTHRFGRKWALVLCSSIFVIGAIIQTINTHSFSAFLAARFIAGIGLGGSSVVVPMFSSEMAPKELRGQIGSFYQLFYTLGIFTSYWIDYGVGKNISTSEAKQWQIPIGIQILPAALLGLGMFTLKESVRWLTLKGRHEEAWESLQWIRADSSPTAQLEMDEIRLGVETELREKEGFQLKELYTKPDNLKRTATAAVVFIAQQSTGATAFATYGPQYFKLLVGSKGNNDLLLTAIFGAIKVAACVTFVIFVAERVNRKYILTFGALVMAACQISTAAVVKAKPPPGDATVTSSGIATVALIYLFVIAYNFSWGPLPWPYVSEIFPTRIREPGIGIAVSSQWLWNFVYSISTPYMIKDLGWGT
;
A
#
# COMPACT_ATOMS: atom_id res chain seq x y z
N MET A 1 61.42 17.02 -63.87
CA MET A 1 60.17 17.04 -63.10
C MET A 1 59.63 15.63 -63.20
N GLU A 2 60.09 14.81 -62.25
CA GLU A 2 59.24 14.15 -61.22
C GLU A 2 58.66 12.87 -61.83
N ASP A 3 59.36 11.73 -61.75
CA ASP A 3 59.52 10.79 -60.61
C ASP A 3 58.20 10.34 -59.97
N ASP A 4 57.86 9.08 -60.26
CA ASP A 4 56.87 8.22 -59.60
C ASP A 4 57.53 7.56 -58.38
N PRO A 5 56.81 7.29 -57.27
CA PRO A 5 56.58 5.86 -56.99
C PRO A 5 55.32 5.48 -56.18
N GLU A 6 54.85 4.27 -56.50
CA GLU A 6 54.22 3.19 -55.71
C GLU A 6 53.92 3.35 -54.19
N ASP A 7 52.72 2.87 -53.85
CA ASP A 7 52.30 2.08 -52.67
C ASP A 7 53.01 2.28 -51.30
N VAL A 8 52.32 2.95 -50.37
CA VAL A 8 52.37 2.64 -48.93
C VAL A 8 51.00 2.89 -48.28
N VAL A 9 50.06 1.94 -48.40
CA VAL A 9 48.93 1.84 -47.45
C VAL A 9 49.31 0.82 -46.39
N GLY A 10 49.78 1.30 -45.25
CA GLY A 10 50.25 0.46 -44.15
C GLY A 10 49.15 -0.41 -43.51
N PRO A 11 49.52 -1.54 -42.89
CA PRO A 11 48.60 -2.48 -42.24
C PRO A 11 47.82 -1.90 -41.04
N GLU A 12 48.15 -0.69 -40.60
CA GLU A 12 47.52 0.02 -39.48
C GLU A 12 46.11 0.54 -39.79
N VAL A 13 45.85 0.97 -41.03
CA VAL A 13 44.53 1.50 -41.42
C VAL A 13 43.51 0.36 -41.61
N ALA A 14 43.98 -0.82 -42.03
CA ALA A 14 43.15 -2.03 -42.13
C ALA A 14 42.82 -2.66 -40.76
N LEU A 15 43.65 -2.42 -39.73
CA LEU A 15 43.38 -2.85 -38.36
C LEU A 15 42.34 -1.94 -37.66
N LEU A 16 42.35 -0.63 -37.96
CA LEU A 16 41.37 0.31 -37.40
C LEU A 16 39.96 0.16 -38.01
N SER A 17 39.86 -0.21 -39.29
CA SER A 17 38.57 -0.50 -39.92
C SER A 17 37.99 -1.86 -39.50
N ARG A 18 38.83 -2.87 -39.25
CA ARG A 18 38.40 -4.14 -38.64
C ARG A 18 38.00 -3.98 -37.17
N SER A 19 38.67 -3.12 -36.41
CA SER A 19 38.32 -2.85 -35.00
C SER A 19 37.00 -2.11 -34.83
N THR A 20 36.53 -1.36 -35.84
CA THR A 20 35.27 -0.61 -35.77
C THR A 20 34.08 -1.41 -36.32
N SER A 21 34.30 -2.35 -37.25
CA SER A 21 33.25 -3.27 -37.71
C SER A 21 32.91 -4.38 -36.71
N ASP A 22 33.86 -4.78 -35.85
CA ASP A 22 33.65 -5.84 -34.84
C ASP A 22 32.89 -5.36 -33.58
N ILE A 23 32.62 -4.05 -33.44
CA ILE A 23 31.93 -3.48 -32.29
C ILE A 23 30.41 -3.34 -32.53
N THR A 24 29.95 -3.42 -33.78
CA THR A 24 28.56 -3.09 -34.15
C THR A 24 27.61 -4.27 -34.37
N GLU A 25 28.04 -5.52 -34.25
CA GLU A 25 27.15 -6.68 -34.41
C GLU A 25 27.34 -7.76 -33.34
N ARG A 26 27.11 -7.39 -32.07
CA ARG A 26 26.65 -8.40 -31.10
C ARG A 26 25.13 -8.38 -31.10
N PRO A 27 24.45 -9.48 -31.50
CA PRO A 27 23.01 -9.54 -31.37
C PRO A 27 22.68 -9.39 -29.88
N ILE A 28 21.86 -8.40 -29.56
CA ILE A 28 21.24 -8.27 -28.24
C ILE A 28 20.40 -9.54 -28.06
N ARG A 29 21.01 -10.58 -27.46
CA ARG A 29 20.29 -11.75 -26.97
C ARG A 29 19.34 -11.25 -25.90
N ARG A 30 18.09 -10.98 -26.27
CA ARG A 30 16.95 -10.95 -25.36
C ARG A 30 16.68 -12.38 -24.91
N HIS A 31 17.56 -12.90 -24.07
CA HIS A 31 17.27 -13.94 -23.10
C HIS A 31 17.82 -13.41 -21.78
N SER A 32 16.93 -12.78 -21.01
CA SER A 32 17.12 -12.51 -19.59
C SER A 32 17.18 -13.87 -18.89
N GLU A 33 18.32 -14.57 -18.98
CA GLU A 33 18.63 -15.63 -18.03
C GLU A 33 18.71 -14.96 -16.66
N SER A 34 17.82 -15.35 -15.75
CA SER A 34 17.79 -14.80 -14.41
C SER A 34 19.09 -15.15 -13.70
N ASN A 35 20.03 -14.20 -13.60
CA ASN A 35 21.28 -14.33 -12.85
C ASN A 35 21.08 -14.47 -11.33
N MET A 36 19.82 -14.57 -10.87
CA MET A 36 19.49 -14.77 -9.47
C MET A 36 19.60 -16.24 -9.07
N THR A 37 20.33 -16.50 -8.00
CA THR A 37 20.35 -17.81 -7.36
C THR A 37 18.94 -18.15 -6.84
N ARG A 38 18.57 -19.44 -6.84
CA ARG A 38 17.28 -19.88 -6.25
C ARG A 38 17.13 -19.43 -4.79
N ALA A 39 18.23 -19.43 -4.04
CA ALA A 39 18.27 -18.94 -2.66
C ALA A 39 18.04 -17.42 -2.57
N GLY A 40 18.58 -16.63 -3.49
CA GLY A 40 18.33 -15.18 -3.57
C GLY A 40 16.87 -14.87 -3.90
N THR A 41 16.27 -15.61 -4.82
CA THR A 41 14.84 -15.51 -5.12
C THR A 41 13.98 -15.81 -3.89
N PHE A 42 14.28 -16.90 -3.17
CA PHE A 42 13.57 -17.23 -1.93
C PHE A 42 13.68 -16.12 -0.89
N LYS A 43 14.88 -15.58 -0.65
CA LYS A 43 15.09 -14.49 0.31
C LYS A 43 14.39 -13.18 -0.09
N ALA A 44 14.34 -12.88 -1.39
CA ALA A 44 13.60 -11.74 -1.91
C ALA A 44 12.09 -11.86 -1.68
N TYR A 45 11.51 -13.04 -1.91
CA TYR A 45 10.12 -13.30 -1.55
C TYR A 45 9.87 -13.29 -0.04
N TRP A 46 10.78 -13.85 0.76
CA TRP A 46 10.71 -13.79 2.22
C TRP A 46 10.70 -12.35 2.75
N LEU A 47 11.61 -11.51 2.25
CA LEU A 47 11.62 -10.06 2.50
C LEU A 47 10.26 -9.44 2.15
N GLY A 48 9.75 -9.72 0.94
CA GLY A 48 8.45 -9.24 0.49
C GLY A 48 7.32 -9.63 1.45
N CYS A 49 7.24 -10.90 1.84
CA CYS A 49 6.21 -11.41 2.75
C CYS A 49 6.26 -10.77 4.14
N VAL A 50 7.46 -10.62 4.72
CA VAL A 50 7.64 -10.02 6.05
C VAL A 50 7.30 -8.53 6.01
N VAL A 51 7.86 -7.78 5.07
CA VAL A 51 7.71 -6.32 5.02
C VAL A 51 6.29 -5.94 4.58
N CYS A 52 5.70 -6.66 3.62
CA CYS A 52 4.33 -6.40 3.16
C CYS A 52 3.26 -6.83 4.16
N MET A 53 3.63 -7.46 5.29
CA MET A 53 2.71 -7.63 6.42
C MET A 53 2.17 -6.29 6.94
N GLY A 54 2.90 -5.19 6.77
CA GLY A 54 2.37 -3.84 7.02
C GLY A 54 1.18 -3.47 6.11
N GLY A 55 1.17 -3.96 4.87
CA GLY A 55 0.01 -3.83 3.96
C GLY A 55 -1.17 -4.67 4.46
N PHE A 56 -0.93 -5.91 4.90
CA PHE A 56 -1.95 -6.75 5.50
C PHE A 56 -2.55 -6.11 6.74
N LEU A 57 -1.71 -5.54 7.61
CA LEU A 57 -2.14 -4.83 8.80
C LEU A 57 -3.06 -3.66 8.46
N PHE A 58 -2.70 -2.87 7.46
CA PHE A 58 -3.54 -1.77 6.97
C PHE A 58 -4.88 -2.28 6.45
N GLY A 59 -4.87 -3.35 5.66
CA GLY A 59 -6.09 -3.94 5.13
C GLY A 59 -7.00 -4.51 6.21
N TYR A 60 -6.41 -5.27 7.14
CA TYR A 60 -7.10 -5.91 8.24
C TYR A 60 -7.80 -4.89 9.14
N ASP A 61 -7.07 -3.86 9.58
CA ASP A 61 -7.65 -2.81 10.42
C ASP A 61 -8.74 -2.03 9.69
N SER A 62 -8.52 -1.70 8.41
CA SER A 62 -9.50 -0.99 7.60
C SER A 62 -10.81 -1.77 7.48
N GLY A 63 -10.76 -3.11 7.43
CA GLY A 63 -11.94 -3.95 7.29
C GLY A 63 -12.62 -4.28 8.62
N ILE A 64 -11.87 -4.64 9.67
CA ILE A 64 -12.47 -5.06 10.95
C ILE A 64 -13.29 -3.96 11.62
N ILE A 65 -12.82 -2.70 11.55
CA ILE A 65 -13.51 -1.61 12.26
C ILE A 65 -14.91 -1.39 11.70
N GLY A 66 -15.11 -1.65 10.40
CA GLY A 66 -16.40 -1.60 9.74
C GLY A 66 -17.41 -2.56 10.36
N GLY A 67 -17.03 -3.83 10.52
CA GLY A 67 -17.88 -4.85 11.13
C GLY A 67 -18.06 -4.63 12.63
N VAL A 68 -16.97 -4.39 13.36
CA VAL A 68 -16.97 -4.15 14.81
C VAL A 68 -17.95 -3.06 15.22
N LEU A 69 -17.98 -1.94 14.49
CA LEU A 69 -18.89 -0.82 14.77
C LEU A 69 -20.37 -1.15 14.53
N THR A 70 -20.70 -2.28 13.89
CA THR A 70 -22.08 -2.77 13.70
C THR A 70 -22.51 -3.81 14.73
N LEU A 71 -21.57 -4.33 15.55
CA LEU A 71 -21.84 -5.36 16.55
C LEU A 71 -22.54 -4.77 17.78
N ALA A 72 -23.65 -5.38 18.19
CA ALA A 72 -24.42 -4.95 19.36
C ALA A 72 -23.66 -5.07 20.68
N SER A 73 -22.73 -6.04 20.79
CA SER A 73 -21.84 -6.20 21.95
C SER A 73 -20.93 -4.99 22.14
N PHE A 74 -20.39 -4.44 21.04
CA PHE A 74 -19.52 -3.27 21.07
C PHE A 74 -20.29 -2.01 21.50
N GLU A 75 -21.49 -1.79 20.94
CA GLU A 75 -22.36 -0.68 21.35
C GLU A 75 -22.71 -0.75 22.84
N LYS A 76 -23.01 -1.96 23.34
CA LYS A 76 -23.32 -2.20 24.76
C LYS A 76 -22.13 -1.91 25.67
N ASP A 77 -20.95 -2.41 25.33
CA ASP A 77 -19.77 -2.31 26.20
C ASP A 77 -19.22 -0.88 26.29
N PHE A 78 -19.31 -0.10 25.21
CA PHE A 78 -18.85 1.29 25.16
C PHE A 78 -19.95 2.33 25.38
N GLY A 79 -21.19 1.88 25.58
CA GLY A 79 -22.28 2.67 26.16
C GLY A 79 -22.73 3.88 25.35
N TYR A 80 -22.51 3.92 24.03
CA TYR A 80 -22.91 5.07 23.21
C TYR A 80 -24.27 4.89 22.55
N THR A 81 -25.06 5.96 22.50
CA THR A 81 -26.44 5.92 22.00
C THR A 81 -26.50 5.84 20.47
N LYS A 82 -27.62 5.36 19.91
CA LYS A 82 -27.86 5.38 18.45
C LYS A 82 -27.73 6.79 17.83
N LYS A 83 -27.99 7.85 18.62
CA LYS A 83 -27.80 9.24 18.18
C LYS A 83 -26.33 9.60 17.99
N GLU A 84 -25.43 8.92 18.70
CA GLU A 84 -23.99 9.15 18.69
C GLU A 84 -23.25 8.19 17.76
N ALA A 85 -23.90 7.12 17.29
CA ALA A 85 -23.31 6.09 16.44
C ALA A 85 -22.59 6.66 15.21
N THR A 86 -23.19 7.64 14.51
CA THR A 86 -22.54 8.30 13.35
C THR A 86 -21.25 9.02 13.75
N ARG A 87 -21.30 9.82 14.83
CA ARG A 87 -20.14 10.56 15.34
C ARG A 87 -19.05 9.61 15.80
N ASN A 88 -19.41 8.57 16.53
CA ASN A 88 -18.48 7.62 17.12
C ASN A 88 -17.83 6.74 16.05
N SER A 89 -18.58 6.28 15.06
CA SER A 89 -18.06 5.58 13.88
C SER A 89 -17.05 6.46 13.11
N SER A 90 -17.44 7.70 12.83
CA SER A 90 -16.59 8.69 12.17
C SER A 90 -15.29 8.97 12.93
N LEU A 91 -15.34 9.15 14.26
CA LEU A 91 -14.16 9.38 15.09
C LEU A 91 -13.28 8.13 15.23
N ALA A 92 -13.87 6.94 15.35
CA ALA A 92 -13.14 5.67 15.51
C ALA A 92 -12.25 5.38 14.29
N VAL A 93 -12.77 5.61 13.08
CA VAL A 93 -11.98 5.45 11.86
C VAL A 93 -11.07 6.66 11.66
N GLY A 94 -11.60 7.87 11.77
CA GLY A 94 -10.89 9.12 11.49
C GLY A 94 -9.65 9.32 12.35
N LEU A 95 -9.72 9.11 13.68
CA LEU A 95 -8.57 9.35 14.56
C LEU A 95 -7.38 8.44 14.25
N GLN A 96 -7.62 7.23 13.77
CA GLN A 96 -6.53 6.40 13.29
C GLN A 96 -5.85 6.99 12.06
N GLN A 97 -6.64 7.42 11.06
CA GLN A 97 -6.09 8.01 9.84
C GLN A 97 -5.33 9.31 10.13
N LEU A 98 -5.79 10.08 11.12
CA LEU A 98 -5.07 11.25 11.62
C LEU A 98 -3.72 10.87 12.24
N GLY A 99 -3.69 9.83 13.09
CA GLY A 99 -2.44 9.31 13.64
C GLY A 99 -1.48 8.84 12.55
N ALA A 100 -2.00 8.16 11.52
CA ALA A 100 -1.22 7.70 10.38
C ALA A 100 -0.65 8.85 9.54
N PHE A 101 -1.45 9.89 9.29
CA PHE A 101 -1.01 11.11 8.61
C PHE A 101 0.16 11.78 9.34
N LEU A 102 0.05 11.98 10.66
CA LEU A 102 1.11 12.62 11.45
C LEU A 102 2.37 11.76 11.50
N ALA A 103 2.23 10.43 11.56
CA ALA A 103 3.35 9.51 11.56
C ALA A 103 4.17 9.53 10.28
N CYS A 104 3.58 9.88 9.14
CA CYS A 104 4.31 9.99 7.87
C CYS A 104 5.47 11.00 7.95
N PHE A 105 5.31 12.06 8.75
CA PHE A 105 6.37 13.05 8.98
C PHE A 105 7.27 12.66 10.15
N ALA A 106 6.66 12.13 11.23
CA ALA A 106 7.40 11.78 12.45
C ALA A 106 8.35 10.60 12.27
N ILE A 107 8.13 9.73 11.27
CA ILE A 107 8.96 8.55 11.03
C ILE A 107 10.28 8.87 10.32
N TRP A 108 10.38 10.00 9.62
CA TRP A 108 11.59 10.36 8.85
C TRP A 108 12.87 10.47 9.69
N PRO A 109 12.91 11.18 10.83
CA PRO A 109 14.11 11.22 11.66
C PRO A 109 14.55 9.83 12.14
N VAL A 110 13.57 8.95 12.41
CA VAL A 110 13.81 7.58 12.87
C VAL A 110 14.45 6.75 11.75
N THR A 111 13.92 6.79 10.53
CA THR A 111 14.47 6.03 9.39
C THR A 111 15.86 6.51 8.99
N HIS A 112 16.13 7.80 9.13
CA HIS A 112 17.43 8.38 8.86
C HIS A 112 18.47 8.00 9.92
N ARG A 113 18.08 7.94 11.20
CA ARG A 113 18.98 7.65 12.32
C ARG A 113 19.20 6.17 12.57
N PHE A 114 18.15 5.36 12.56
CA PHE A 114 18.17 3.96 12.99
C PHE A 114 18.03 2.95 11.85
N GLY A 115 17.75 3.41 10.62
CA GLY A 115 17.57 2.53 9.47
C GLY A 115 16.13 2.08 9.28
N ARG A 116 15.88 1.21 8.30
CA ARG A 116 14.54 0.79 7.89
C ARG A 116 14.06 -0.36 8.76
N LYS A 117 14.96 -1.28 9.13
CA LYS A 117 14.65 -2.44 9.97
C LYS A 117 14.09 -2.00 11.31
N TRP A 118 14.82 -1.16 12.03
CA TRP A 118 14.42 -0.71 13.37
C TRP A 118 13.24 0.26 13.37
N ALA A 119 13.09 1.06 12.30
CA ALA A 119 11.89 1.87 12.14
C ALA A 119 10.62 1.02 12.02
N LEU A 120 10.66 -0.09 11.27
CA LEU A 120 9.51 -1.02 11.17
C LEU A 120 9.24 -1.76 12.49
N VAL A 121 10.28 -2.17 13.22
CA VAL A 121 10.12 -2.73 14.58
C VAL A 121 9.43 -1.73 15.50
N LEU A 122 9.85 -0.46 15.51
CA LEU A 122 9.22 0.58 16.32
C LEU A 122 7.75 0.79 15.92
N CYS A 123 7.47 0.92 14.62
CA CYS A 123 6.10 1.07 14.10
C CYS A 123 5.20 -0.09 14.53
N SER A 124 5.70 -1.32 14.39
CA SER A 124 5.02 -2.53 14.82
C SER A 124 4.73 -2.52 16.32
N SER A 125 5.71 -2.14 17.16
CA SER A 125 5.53 -2.08 18.62
C SER A 125 4.48 -1.06 19.03
N ILE A 126 4.50 0.13 18.43
CA ILE A 126 3.49 1.18 18.67
C ILE A 126 2.09 0.67 18.29
N PHE A 127 1.98 0.00 17.14
CA PHE A 127 0.71 -0.57 16.70
C PHE A 127 0.20 -1.65 17.66
N VAL A 128 1.06 -2.60 18.08
CA VAL A 128 0.71 -3.66 19.04
C VAL A 128 0.21 -3.05 20.35
N ILE A 129 0.86 -2.01 20.87
CA ILE A 129 0.40 -1.31 22.09
C ILE A 129 -1.01 -0.74 21.88
N GLY A 130 -1.23 -0.03 20.77
CA GLY A 130 -2.55 0.49 20.42
C GLY A 130 -3.61 -0.62 20.30
N ALA A 131 -3.27 -1.73 19.67
CA ALA A 131 -4.17 -2.88 19.47
C ALA A 131 -4.52 -3.61 20.79
N ILE A 132 -3.55 -3.75 21.70
CA ILE A 132 -3.79 -4.31 23.04
C ILE A 132 -4.77 -3.43 23.80
N ILE A 133 -4.55 -2.11 23.82
CA ILE A 133 -5.44 -1.18 24.52
C ILE A 133 -6.84 -1.21 23.89
N GLN A 134 -6.95 -1.29 22.55
CA GLN A 134 -8.24 -1.42 21.87
C GLN A 134 -8.99 -2.71 22.26
N THR A 135 -8.28 -3.81 22.54
CA THR A 135 -8.89 -5.11 22.89
C THR A 135 -9.42 -5.14 24.32
N ILE A 136 -8.86 -4.32 25.21
CA ILE A 136 -9.28 -4.25 26.61
C ILE A 136 -10.63 -3.54 26.70
N ASN A 137 -11.63 -4.19 27.29
CA ASN A 137 -12.92 -3.58 27.57
C ASN A 137 -12.79 -2.57 28.73
N THR A 138 -12.42 -1.34 28.40
CA THR A 138 -12.28 -0.24 29.37
C THR A 138 -13.61 0.45 29.69
N HIS A 139 -14.71 0.06 29.02
CA HIS A 139 -16.00 0.76 29.03
C HIS A 139 -15.93 2.26 28.66
N SER A 140 -14.77 2.73 28.16
CA SER A 140 -14.52 4.12 27.81
C SER A 140 -14.27 4.24 26.33
N PHE A 141 -15.24 4.81 25.61
CA PHE A 141 -15.08 5.02 24.17
C PHE A 141 -13.91 5.98 23.87
N SER A 142 -13.66 6.97 24.73
CA SER A 142 -12.49 7.85 24.60
C SER A 142 -11.16 7.11 24.72
N ALA A 143 -11.06 6.11 25.59
CA ALA A 143 -9.86 5.26 25.68
C ALA A 143 -9.67 4.44 24.40
N PHE A 144 -10.77 3.90 23.85
CA PHE A 144 -10.74 3.24 22.55
C PHE A 144 -10.27 4.18 21.42
N LEU A 145 -10.79 5.41 21.37
CA LEU A 145 -10.38 6.43 20.39
C LEU A 145 -8.89 6.81 20.52
N ALA A 146 -8.37 6.97 21.74
CA ALA A 146 -6.95 7.22 21.97
C ALA A 146 -6.09 6.04 21.48
N ALA A 147 -6.55 4.81 21.72
CA ALA A 147 -5.87 3.60 21.27
C ALA A 147 -5.88 3.45 19.73
N ARG A 148 -6.95 3.88 19.06
CA ARG A 148 -7.03 4.00 17.59
C ARG A 148 -6.00 4.99 17.06
N PHE A 149 -5.86 6.16 17.69
CA PHE A 149 -4.85 7.14 17.31
C PHE A 149 -3.42 6.59 17.46
N ILE A 150 -3.12 5.91 18.58
CA ILE A 150 -1.81 5.27 18.82
C ILE A 150 -1.52 4.19 17.75
N ALA A 151 -2.49 3.31 17.48
CA ALA A 151 -2.32 2.31 16.42
C ALA A 151 -2.09 2.97 15.05
N GLY A 152 -2.78 4.07 14.77
CA GLY A 152 -2.59 4.88 13.56
C GLY A 152 -1.15 5.34 13.37
N ILE A 153 -0.47 5.75 14.45
CA ILE A 153 0.93 6.18 14.38
C ILE A 153 1.83 5.04 13.86
N GLY A 154 1.68 3.84 14.43
CA GLY A 154 2.44 2.66 13.98
C GLY A 154 2.11 2.30 12.53
N LEU A 155 0.83 2.35 12.17
CA LEU A 155 0.37 2.00 10.83
C LEU A 155 0.90 2.96 9.75
N GLY A 156 0.72 4.26 9.96
CA GLY A 156 1.16 5.29 9.01
C GLY A 156 2.67 5.31 8.84
N GLY A 157 3.43 5.21 9.95
CA GLY A 157 4.88 5.08 9.90
C GLY A 157 5.31 3.89 9.05
N SER A 158 4.71 2.71 9.29
CA SER A 158 5.04 1.51 8.51
C SER A 158 4.74 1.67 7.01
N SER A 159 3.66 2.36 6.64
CA SER A 159 3.26 2.57 5.24
C SER A 159 4.26 3.40 4.42
N VAL A 160 5.07 4.25 5.08
CA VAL A 160 6.17 4.97 4.43
C VAL A 160 7.42 4.10 4.33
N VAL A 161 7.74 3.33 5.38
CA VAL A 161 8.99 2.57 5.47
C VAL A 161 8.96 1.30 4.66
N VAL A 162 7.82 0.60 4.57
CA VAL A 162 7.66 -0.63 3.79
C VAL A 162 8.08 -0.47 2.33
N PRO A 163 7.49 0.45 1.53
CA PRO A 163 7.87 0.59 0.12
C PRO A 163 9.32 1.06 -0.04
N MET A 164 9.81 1.91 0.87
CA MET A 164 11.21 2.34 0.88
C MET A 164 12.15 1.15 1.06
N PHE A 165 11.93 0.34 2.10
CA PHE A 165 12.77 -0.80 2.42
C PHE A 165 12.72 -1.87 1.33
N SER A 166 11.52 -2.18 0.83
CA SER A 166 11.35 -3.09 -0.31
C SER A 166 12.11 -2.61 -1.54
N SER A 167 12.06 -1.32 -1.88
CA SER A 167 12.76 -0.78 -3.06
C SER A 167 14.29 -0.82 -2.94
N GLU A 168 14.81 -0.66 -1.72
CA GLU A 168 16.25 -0.62 -1.44
C GLU A 168 16.89 -2.01 -1.37
N MET A 169 16.11 -3.04 -1.01
CA MET A 169 16.59 -4.41 -0.86
C MET A 169 16.25 -5.31 -2.05
N ALA A 170 15.13 -5.05 -2.73
CA ALA A 170 14.67 -5.92 -3.81
C ALA A 170 15.67 -5.98 -4.97
N PRO A 171 15.96 -7.19 -5.49
CA PRO A 171 16.66 -7.39 -6.75
C PRO A 171 15.99 -6.62 -7.90
N LYS A 172 16.77 -6.18 -8.89
CA LYS A 172 16.30 -5.36 -10.01
C LYS A 172 15.14 -6.04 -10.75
N GLU A 173 15.18 -7.37 -10.86
CA GLU A 173 14.24 -8.22 -11.59
C GLU A 173 12.90 -8.40 -10.86
N LEU A 174 12.91 -8.43 -9.52
CA LEU A 174 11.73 -8.69 -8.70
C LEU A 174 11.14 -7.44 -8.06
N ARG A 175 11.77 -6.27 -8.25
CA ARG A 175 11.37 -5.01 -7.59
C ARG A 175 9.93 -4.62 -7.87
N GLY A 176 9.47 -4.74 -9.13
CA GLY A 176 8.08 -4.44 -9.51
C GLY A 176 7.07 -5.37 -8.85
N GLN A 177 7.38 -6.67 -8.81
CA GLN A 177 6.54 -7.70 -8.18
C GLN A 177 6.46 -7.51 -6.65
N ILE A 178 7.60 -7.33 -5.98
CA ILE A 178 7.66 -7.06 -4.54
C ILE A 178 6.95 -5.75 -4.19
N GLY A 179 7.06 -4.72 -5.05
CA GLY A 179 6.29 -3.48 -4.88
C GLY A 179 4.78 -3.71 -4.90
N SER A 180 4.31 -4.65 -5.72
CA SER A 180 2.89 -5.02 -5.84
C SER A 180 2.37 -5.87 -4.67
N PHE A 181 3.27 -6.53 -3.92
CA PHE A 181 2.89 -7.35 -2.76
C PHE A 181 2.23 -6.53 -1.65
N TYR A 182 2.59 -5.25 -1.50
CA TYR A 182 1.98 -4.38 -0.51
C TYR A 182 0.46 -4.29 -0.71
N GLN A 183 0.03 -4.03 -1.95
CA GLN A 183 -1.39 -3.96 -2.29
C GLN A 183 -2.06 -5.34 -2.18
N LEU A 184 -1.39 -6.41 -2.61
CA LEU A 184 -1.92 -7.77 -2.47
C LEU A 184 -2.19 -8.11 -1.00
N PHE A 185 -1.22 -7.88 -0.12
CA PHE A 185 -1.35 -8.10 1.32
C PHE A 185 -2.45 -7.21 1.92
N TYR A 186 -2.57 -5.96 1.48
CA TYR A 186 -3.70 -5.10 1.85
C TYR A 186 -5.06 -5.71 1.48
N THR A 187 -5.22 -6.25 0.27
CA THR A 187 -6.48 -6.91 -0.11
C THR A 187 -6.72 -8.19 0.68
N LEU A 188 -5.67 -8.97 0.98
CA LEU A 188 -5.75 -10.16 1.83
C LEU A 188 -6.16 -9.81 3.26
N GLY A 189 -5.62 -8.72 3.83
CA GLY A 189 -5.99 -8.22 5.14
C GLY A 189 -7.49 -7.90 5.22
N ILE A 190 -8.01 -7.15 4.24
CA ILE A 190 -9.44 -6.82 4.13
C ILE A 190 -10.30 -8.09 4.03
N PHE A 191 -9.88 -9.03 3.18
CA PHE A 191 -10.58 -10.30 3.03
C PHE A 191 -10.65 -11.06 4.36
N THR A 192 -9.51 -11.21 5.03
CA THR A 192 -9.43 -11.92 6.31
C THR A 192 -10.28 -11.22 7.39
N SER A 193 -10.24 -9.89 7.47
CA SER A 193 -11.04 -9.15 8.46
C SER A 193 -12.54 -9.36 8.27
N TYR A 194 -13.05 -9.30 7.04
CA TYR A 194 -14.49 -9.45 6.80
C TYR A 194 -15.00 -10.86 7.10
N TRP A 195 -14.21 -11.89 6.80
CA TRP A 195 -14.57 -13.25 7.14
C TRP A 195 -14.55 -13.49 8.65
N ILE A 196 -13.65 -12.84 9.37
CA ILE A 196 -13.63 -12.87 10.84
C ILE A 196 -14.86 -12.16 11.40
N ASP A 197 -15.17 -10.94 10.93
CA ASP A 197 -16.36 -10.19 11.37
C ASP A 197 -17.65 -10.98 11.12
N TYR A 198 -17.80 -11.58 9.95
CA TYR A 198 -18.92 -12.47 9.65
C TYR A 198 -18.94 -13.71 10.57
N GLY A 199 -17.77 -14.31 10.81
CA GLY A 199 -17.62 -15.46 11.69
C GLY A 199 -18.03 -15.18 13.13
N VAL A 200 -17.60 -14.05 13.71
CA VAL A 200 -17.96 -13.66 15.07
C VAL A 200 -19.41 -13.18 15.16
N GLY A 201 -19.91 -12.46 14.15
CA GLY A 201 -21.31 -12.04 14.07
C GLY A 201 -22.29 -13.20 13.99
N LYS A 202 -21.89 -14.33 13.38
CA LYS A 202 -22.71 -15.54 13.27
C LYS A 202 -22.61 -16.47 14.48
N ASN A 203 -21.41 -16.65 15.03
CA ASN A 203 -21.15 -17.75 15.97
C ASN A 203 -20.99 -17.31 17.44
N ILE A 204 -20.88 -16.01 17.73
CA ILE A 204 -20.70 -15.49 19.09
C ILE A 204 -21.92 -14.67 19.48
N SER A 205 -22.38 -14.85 20.72
CA SER A 205 -23.53 -14.13 21.25
C SER A 205 -23.29 -12.61 21.28
N THR A 206 -24.33 -11.85 20.96
CA THR A 206 -24.36 -10.38 21.04
C THR A 206 -24.18 -9.84 22.46
N SER A 207 -24.29 -10.70 23.48
CA SER A 207 -24.09 -10.35 24.88
C SER A 207 -22.63 -10.42 25.34
N GLU A 208 -21.75 -11.05 24.56
CA GLU A 208 -20.37 -11.35 24.94
C GLU A 208 -19.38 -10.36 24.31
N ALA A 209 -18.52 -9.75 25.14
CA ALA A 209 -17.45 -8.86 24.68
C ALA A 209 -16.50 -9.53 23.67
N LYS A 210 -16.35 -10.86 23.77
CA LYS A 210 -15.54 -11.67 22.83
C LYS A 210 -15.92 -11.44 21.37
N GLN A 211 -17.17 -11.08 21.08
CA GLN A 211 -17.64 -10.85 19.72
C GLN A 211 -16.86 -9.73 19.02
N TRP A 212 -16.53 -8.64 19.71
CA TRP A 212 -15.71 -7.55 19.16
C TRP A 212 -14.24 -7.64 19.56
N GLN A 213 -13.92 -8.28 20.70
CA GLN A 213 -12.54 -8.43 21.16
C GLN A 213 -11.72 -9.37 20.29
N ILE A 214 -12.32 -10.42 19.71
CA ILE A 214 -11.61 -11.35 18.82
C ILE A 214 -11.12 -10.67 17.54
N PRO A 215 -11.97 -10.00 16.73
CA PRO A 215 -11.49 -9.32 15.52
C PRO A 215 -10.44 -8.25 15.84
N ILE A 216 -10.64 -7.45 16.89
CA ILE A 216 -9.65 -6.44 17.30
C ILE A 216 -8.37 -7.12 17.80
N GLY A 217 -8.44 -8.16 18.61
CA GLY A 217 -7.29 -8.84 19.17
C GLY A 217 -6.43 -9.55 18.12
N ILE A 218 -7.04 -10.09 17.07
CA ILE A 218 -6.31 -10.79 16.00
C ILE A 218 -5.36 -9.84 15.26
N GLN A 219 -5.62 -8.53 15.19
CA GLN A 219 -4.71 -7.57 14.53
C GLN A 219 -3.32 -7.47 15.20
N ILE A 220 -3.19 -7.94 16.46
CA ILE A 220 -1.90 -8.05 17.15
C ILE A 220 -1.00 -9.06 16.43
N LEU A 221 -1.57 -10.14 15.87
CA LEU A 221 -0.81 -11.20 15.21
C LEU A 221 -0.06 -10.69 13.97
N PRO A 222 -0.69 -10.09 12.94
CA PRO A 222 0.04 -9.57 11.78
C PRO A 222 1.01 -8.45 12.17
N ALA A 223 0.69 -7.61 13.16
CA ALA A 223 1.65 -6.64 13.67
C ALA A 223 2.87 -7.34 14.28
N ALA A 224 2.68 -8.32 15.16
CA ALA A 224 3.78 -9.10 15.74
C ALA A 224 4.58 -9.85 14.67
N LEU A 225 3.93 -10.39 13.63
CA LEU A 225 4.62 -11.03 12.50
C LEU A 225 5.48 -10.04 11.71
N LEU A 226 5.03 -8.80 11.54
CA LEU A 226 5.86 -7.73 10.98
C LEU A 226 7.07 -7.49 11.90
N GLY A 227 6.85 -7.09 13.16
CA GLY A 227 7.92 -6.70 14.09
C GLY A 227 8.92 -7.82 14.38
N LEU A 228 8.44 -9.03 14.68
CA LEU A 228 9.30 -10.20 14.93
C LEU A 228 9.95 -10.69 13.63
N GLY A 229 9.23 -10.64 12.51
CA GLY A 229 9.76 -10.99 11.19
C GLY A 229 10.93 -10.09 10.78
N MET A 230 10.93 -8.81 11.16
CA MET A 230 12.05 -7.91 10.89
C MET A 230 13.39 -8.40 11.47
N PHE A 231 13.40 -9.17 12.56
CA PHE A 231 14.64 -9.71 13.11
C PHE A 231 15.30 -10.74 12.18
N THR A 232 14.51 -11.41 11.33
CA THR A 232 15.02 -12.36 10.32
C THR A 232 15.67 -11.68 9.12
N LEU A 233 15.49 -10.36 8.96
CA LEU A 233 15.98 -9.58 7.83
C LEU A 233 17.25 -8.81 8.18
N LYS A 234 18.11 -8.56 7.19
CA LYS A 234 19.24 -7.63 7.30
C LYS A 234 18.78 -6.20 6.99
N GLU A 235 19.54 -5.20 7.46
CA GLU A 235 19.24 -3.79 7.24
C GLU A 235 19.51 -3.37 5.78
N SER A 236 18.88 -2.29 5.33
CA SER A 236 18.99 -1.77 3.96
C SER A 236 20.44 -1.57 3.51
N VAL A 237 20.81 -2.23 2.40
CA VAL A 237 22.13 -2.09 1.75
C VAL A 237 22.42 -0.62 1.44
N ARG A 238 21.43 0.09 0.89
CA ARG A 238 21.53 1.51 0.56
C ARG A 238 21.76 2.35 1.81
N TRP A 239 20.99 2.14 2.86
CA TRP A 239 21.11 2.94 4.09
C TRP A 239 22.44 2.70 4.81
N LEU A 240 22.90 1.45 4.89
CA LEU A 240 24.21 1.11 5.47
C LEU A 240 25.34 1.78 4.70
N THR A 241 25.27 1.75 3.37
CA THR A 241 26.23 2.45 2.48
C THR A 241 26.21 3.95 2.69
N LEU A 242 25.03 4.57 2.80
CA LEU A 242 24.87 6.00 3.10
C LEU A 242 25.47 6.39 4.46
N LYS A 243 25.53 5.46 5.42
CA LYS A 243 26.14 5.66 6.74
C LYS A 243 27.64 5.36 6.78
N GLY A 244 28.25 4.97 5.66
CA GLY A 244 29.66 4.56 5.60
C GLY A 244 29.93 3.18 6.23
N ARG A 245 28.90 2.39 6.51
CA ARG A 245 29.00 1.04 7.10
C ARG A 245 29.15 0.00 5.99
N HIS A 246 30.28 0.06 5.29
CA HIS A 246 30.47 -0.64 4.02
C HIS A 246 30.53 -2.17 4.14
N GLU A 247 31.09 -2.68 5.23
CA GLU A 247 31.20 -4.11 5.53
C GLU A 247 29.82 -4.70 5.79
N GLU A 248 29.01 -4.05 6.62
CA GLU A 248 27.64 -4.49 6.90
C GLU A 248 26.73 -4.38 5.68
N ALA A 249 26.94 -3.36 4.84
CA ALA A 249 26.22 -3.22 3.59
C ALA A 249 26.52 -4.40 2.65
N TRP A 250 27.80 -4.81 2.58
CA TRP A 250 28.21 -5.98 1.82
C TRP A 250 27.58 -7.28 2.35
N GLU A 251 27.61 -7.51 3.67
CA GLU A 251 26.94 -8.66 4.27
C GLU A 251 25.43 -8.69 3.98
N SER A 252 24.78 -7.53 4.01
CA SER A 252 23.35 -7.42 3.71
C SER A 252 23.06 -7.76 2.24
N LEU A 253 23.90 -7.28 1.31
CA LEU A 253 23.78 -7.57 -0.11
C LEU A 253 24.00 -9.07 -0.39
N GLN A 254 25.07 -9.64 0.15
CA GLN A 254 25.36 -11.07 0.06
C GLN A 254 24.21 -11.90 0.62
N TRP A 255 23.61 -11.46 1.74
CA TRP A 255 22.46 -12.13 2.30
C TRP A 255 21.29 -12.10 1.32
N ILE A 256 20.83 -10.94 0.85
CA ILE A 256 19.61 -10.84 0.02
C ILE A 256 19.78 -11.46 -1.37
N ARG A 257 20.98 -11.37 -1.98
CA ARG A 257 21.30 -12.00 -3.26
C ARG A 257 21.61 -13.49 -3.13
N ALA A 258 21.95 -13.93 -1.92
CA ALA A 258 22.54 -15.24 -1.64
C ALA A 258 23.70 -15.55 -2.60
N ASP A 259 24.55 -14.54 -2.83
CA ASP A 259 25.65 -14.58 -3.76
C ASP A 259 26.81 -13.72 -3.23
N SER A 260 28.03 -14.21 -3.42
CA SER A 260 29.30 -13.55 -3.10
C SER A 260 30.25 -13.50 -4.29
N SER A 261 29.74 -13.76 -5.50
CA SER A 261 30.51 -13.74 -6.74
C SER A 261 31.02 -12.34 -7.10
N PRO A 262 31.98 -12.23 -8.04
CA PRO A 262 32.38 -10.95 -8.60
C PRO A 262 31.21 -10.12 -9.15
N THR A 263 30.14 -10.77 -9.63
CA THR A 263 28.92 -10.09 -10.09
C THR A 263 28.22 -9.35 -8.96
N ALA A 264 28.12 -9.97 -7.78
CA ALA A 264 27.57 -9.31 -6.59
C ALA A 264 28.46 -8.15 -6.12
N GLN A 265 29.79 -8.30 -6.24
CA GLN A 265 30.73 -7.22 -5.93
C GLN A 265 30.55 -6.02 -6.87
N LEU A 266 30.38 -6.27 -8.17
CA LEU A 266 30.05 -5.22 -9.15
C LEU A 266 28.74 -4.51 -8.79
N GLU A 267 27.70 -5.25 -8.39
CA GLU A 267 26.44 -4.65 -7.92
C GLU A 267 26.67 -3.78 -6.66
N MET A 268 27.51 -4.23 -5.73
CA MET A 268 27.86 -3.45 -4.54
C MET A 268 28.56 -2.14 -4.91
N ASP A 269 29.47 -2.17 -5.87
CA ASP A 269 30.19 -0.99 -6.32
C ASP A 269 29.28 -0.03 -7.11
N GLU A 270 28.33 -0.55 -7.90
CA GLU A 270 27.25 0.25 -8.51
C GLU A 270 26.41 0.95 -7.44
N ILE A 271 26.03 0.25 -6.36
CA ILE A 271 25.26 0.82 -5.26
C ILE A 271 26.06 1.91 -4.55
N ARG A 272 27.35 1.68 -4.28
CA ARG A 272 28.25 2.68 -3.66
C ARG A 272 28.36 3.94 -4.51
N LEU A 273 28.65 3.78 -5.80
CA LEU A 273 28.74 4.89 -6.74
C LEU A 273 27.41 5.65 -6.84
N GLY A 274 26.28 4.92 -6.85
CA GLY A 274 24.95 5.52 -6.85
C GLY A 274 24.66 6.33 -5.59
N VAL A 275 25.05 5.84 -4.42
CA VAL A 275 24.91 6.57 -3.14
C VAL A 275 25.83 7.79 -3.09
N GLU A 276 27.07 7.68 -3.57
CA GLU A 276 28.00 8.82 -3.62
C GLU A 276 27.49 9.91 -4.57
N THR A 277 27.02 9.51 -5.76
CA THR A 277 26.39 10.41 -6.71
C THR A 277 25.17 11.07 -6.10
N GLU A 278 24.34 10.31 -5.38
CA GLU A 278 23.19 10.85 -4.65
C GLU A 278 23.59 11.88 -3.58
N LEU A 279 24.66 11.63 -2.81
CA LEU A 279 25.14 12.55 -1.79
C LEU A 279 25.60 13.86 -2.42
N ARG A 280 26.38 13.79 -3.51
CA ARG A 280 26.80 14.96 -4.30
C ARG A 280 25.58 15.69 -4.89
N GLU A 281 24.63 14.94 -5.47
CA GLU A 281 23.36 15.46 -5.96
C GLU A 281 22.45 16.00 -4.85
N LYS A 282 22.72 15.76 -3.58
CA LYS A 282 21.98 16.29 -2.42
C LYS A 282 22.74 17.37 -1.66
N GLU A 283 23.96 17.72 -2.08
CA GLU A 283 24.68 18.84 -1.50
C GLU A 283 23.84 20.12 -1.63
N GLY A 284 23.74 20.86 -0.52
CA GLY A 284 22.88 22.02 -0.41
C GLY A 284 21.38 21.75 -0.56
N PHE A 285 20.91 20.50 -0.39
CA PHE A 285 19.50 20.17 -0.47
C PHE A 285 18.68 20.96 0.54
N GLN A 286 17.61 21.60 0.04
CA GLN A 286 16.63 22.27 0.87
C GLN A 286 15.23 21.75 0.52
N LEU A 287 14.43 21.45 1.54
CA LEU A 287 13.04 21.01 1.37
C LEU A 287 12.21 21.99 0.50
N LYS A 288 12.58 23.28 0.50
CA LYS A 288 11.93 24.29 -0.35
C LYS A 288 12.04 24.00 -1.84
N GLU A 289 13.05 23.26 -2.28
CA GLU A 289 13.23 22.85 -3.68
C GLU A 289 12.06 22.03 -4.24
N LEU A 290 11.23 21.41 -3.39
CA LEU A 290 10.05 20.69 -3.82
C LEU A 290 8.96 21.61 -4.37
N TYR A 291 8.92 22.89 -3.94
CA TYR A 291 7.92 23.86 -4.38
C TYR A 291 8.51 25.09 -5.08
N THR A 292 9.79 25.40 -4.92
CA THR A 292 10.43 26.54 -5.59
C THR A 292 10.89 26.24 -7.01
N LYS A 293 11.15 24.97 -7.36
CA LYS A 293 11.53 24.54 -8.71
C LYS A 293 10.30 24.05 -9.48
N PRO A 294 9.95 24.62 -10.66
CA PRO A 294 8.73 24.27 -11.39
C PRO A 294 8.58 22.76 -11.70
N ASP A 295 9.66 22.10 -12.13
CA ASP A 295 9.63 20.66 -12.45
C ASP A 295 9.42 19.79 -11.20
N ASN A 296 10.03 20.18 -10.08
CA ASN A 296 9.85 19.48 -8.81
C ASN A 296 8.44 19.70 -8.27
N LEU A 297 7.92 20.92 -8.37
CA LEU A 297 6.54 21.25 -7.98
C LEU A 297 5.56 20.42 -8.80
N LYS A 298 5.76 20.31 -10.13
CA LYS A 298 4.92 19.49 -11.00
C LYS A 298 4.92 18.02 -10.57
N ARG A 299 6.08 17.45 -10.25
CA ARG A 299 6.20 16.06 -9.77
C ARG A 299 5.52 15.88 -8.41
N THR A 300 5.82 16.75 -7.44
CA THR A 300 5.23 16.71 -6.09
C THR A 300 3.71 16.88 -6.15
N ALA A 301 3.20 17.84 -6.92
CA ALA A 301 1.78 18.06 -7.12
C ALA A 301 1.10 16.88 -7.81
N THR A 302 1.73 16.30 -8.85
CA THR A 302 1.21 15.10 -9.52
C THR A 302 1.11 13.93 -8.55
N ALA A 303 2.15 13.70 -7.74
CA ALA A 303 2.17 12.62 -6.75
C ALA A 303 1.05 12.78 -5.71
N ALA A 304 0.88 14.00 -5.20
CA ALA A 304 -0.20 14.31 -4.27
C ALA A 304 -1.56 14.06 -4.95
N VAL A 305 -1.82 14.68 -6.11
CA VAL A 305 -3.10 14.57 -6.84
C VAL A 305 -3.45 13.12 -7.19
N VAL A 306 -2.47 12.29 -7.55
CA VAL A 306 -2.72 10.86 -7.81
C VAL A 306 -3.26 10.14 -6.57
N PHE A 307 -2.72 10.42 -5.38
CA PHE A 307 -3.24 9.85 -4.14
C PHE A 307 -4.56 10.50 -3.70
N ILE A 308 -4.75 11.80 -3.94
CA ILE A 308 -6.06 12.46 -3.73
C ILE A 308 -7.11 11.75 -4.58
N ALA A 309 -6.84 11.54 -5.87
CA ALA A 309 -7.72 10.88 -6.80
C ALA A 309 -7.98 9.42 -6.40
N GLN A 310 -6.95 8.67 -5.97
CA GLN A 310 -7.11 7.32 -5.44
C GLN A 310 -8.09 7.29 -4.27
N GLN A 311 -7.95 8.18 -3.28
CA GLN A 311 -8.88 8.25 -2.14
C GLN A 311 -10.27 8.74 -2.56
N SER A 312 -10.35 9.66 -3.51
CA SER A 312 -11.60 10.24 -4.05
C SER A 312 -12.45 9.22 -4.80
N THR A 313 -11.89 8.07 -5.21
CA THR A 313 -12.68 6.96 -5.76
C THR A 313 -13.69 6.41 -4.74
N GLY A 314 -13.50 6.67 -3.44
CA GLY A 314 -14.32 6.13 -2.37
C GLY A 314 -14.05 4.66 -2.04
N ALA A 315 -13.12 3.98 -2.72
CA ALA A 315 -12.89 2.55 -2.55
C ALA A 315 -12.44 2.15 -1.13
N THR A 316 -11.62 2.99 -0.47
CA THR A 316 -11.20 2.76 0.91
C THR A 316 -12.36 2.98 1.88
N ALA A 317 -13.13 4.05 1.71
CA ALA A 317 -14.31 4.32 2.53
C ALA A 317 -15.37 3.22 2.37
N PHE A 318 -15.57 2.74 1.15
CA PHE A 318 -16.46 1.62 0.86
C PHE A 318 -15.96 0.33 1.53
N ALA A 319 -14.65 0.09 1.56
CA ALA A 319 -14.11 -1.04 2.31
C ALA A 319 -14.39 -0.88 3.81
N THR A 320 -14.04 0.27 4.39
CA THR A 320 -14.20 0.47 5.83
C THR A 320 -15.65 0.49 6.29
N TYR A 321 -16.57 1.03 5.50
CA TYR A 321 -17.99 1.10 5.86
C TYR A 321 -18.86 0.11 5.08
N GLY A 322 -18.23 -0.92 4.50
CA GLY A 322 -18.89 -1.93 3.65
C GLY A 322 -20.12 -2.55 4.33
N PRO A 323 -20.02 -3.03 5.58
CA PRO A 323 -21.16 -3.57 6.31
C PRO A 323 -22.32 -2.57 6.42
N GLN A 324 -22.03 -1.31 6.72
CA GLN A 324 -23.02 -0.24 6.82
C GLN A 324 -23.71 0.00 5.47
N TYR A 325 -22.96 0.02 4.36
CA TYR A 325 -23.54 0.14 3.01
C TYR A 325 -24.43 -1.05 2.66
N PHE A 326 -23.95 -2.28 2.83
CA PHE A 326 -24.73 -3.46 2.50
C PHE A 326 -25.96 -3.60 3.40
N LYS A 327 -25.88 -3.19 4.67
CA LYS A 327 -27.02 -3.14 5.59
C LYS A 327 -28.15 -2.22 5.11
N LEU A 328 -27.84 -1.15 4.38
CA LEU A 328 -28.87 -0.32 3.73
C LEU A 328 -29.60 -1.07 2.61
N LEU A 329 -28.96 -2.05 1.98
CA LEU A 329 -29.51 -2.80 0.85
C LEU A 329 -30.26 -4.07 1.28
N VAL A 330 -29.73 -4.82 2.25
CA VAL A 330 -30.30 -6.09 2.71
C VAL A 330 -31.02 -5.98 4.06
N GLY A 331 -31.04 -4.80 4.67
CA GLY A 331 -31.62 -4.57 5.99
C GLY A 331 -30.79 -5.15 7.14
N SER A 332 -31.37 -5.10 8.35
CA SER A 332 -30.66 -5.46 9.61
C SER A 332 -30.95 -6.87 10.11
N LYS A 333 -31.60 -7.73 9.31
CA LYS A 333 -31.95 -9.10 9.72
C LYS A 333 -30.80 -10.05 9.43
N GLY A 334 -30.27 -10.69 10.47
CA GLY A 334 -29.17 -11.65 10.36
C GLY A 334 -27.83 -10.97 10.08
N ASN A 335 -26.92 -11.70 9.42
CA ASN A 335 -25.54 -11.26 9.13
C ASN A 335 -25.28 -11.17 7.61
N ASN A 336 -26.31 -10.85 6.82
CA ASN A 336 -26.23 -10.81 5.36
C ASN A 336 -25.35 -9.66 4.86
N ASP A 337 -25.36 -8.53 5.57
CA ASP A 337 -24.47 -7.39 5.34
C ASP A 337 -23.00 -7.77 5.50
N LEU A 338 -22.67 -8.49 6.57
CA LEU A 338 -21.33 -9.03 6.80
C LEU A 338 -20.94 -10.08 5.75
N LEU A 339 -21.86 -10.96 5.34
CA LEU A 339 -21.61 -11.95 4.30
C LEU A 339 -21.33 -11.31 2.93
N LEU A 340 -22.14 -10.33 2.52
CA LEU A 340 -21.90 -9.59 1.28
C LEU A 340 -20.56 -8.84 1.32
N THR A 341 -20.22 -8.27 2.48
CA THR A 341 -18.91 -7.65 2.70
C THR A 341 -17.77 -8.67 2.57
N ALA A 342 -17.92 -9.88 3.10
CA ALA A 342 -16.92 -10.94 2.98
C ALA A 342 -16.73 -11.42 1.53
N ILE A 343 -17.81 -11.54 0.75
CA ILE A 343 -17.76 -11.83 -0.70
C ILE A 343 -17.09 -10.69 -1.46
N PHE A 344 -17.40 -9.43 -1.13
CA PHE A 344 -16.72 -8.25 -1.68
C PHE A 344 -15.21 -8.33 -1.47
N GLY A 345 -14.76 -8.73 -0.26
CA GLY A 345 -13.35 -8.97 0.04
C GLY A 345 -12.72 -10.06 -0.84
N ALA A 346 -13.43 -11.16 -1.09
CA ALA A 346 -12.94 -12.25 -1.93
C ALA A 346 -12.76 -11.81 -3.39
N ILE A 347 -13.73 -11.08 -3.93
CA ILE A 347 -13.67 -10.51 -5.28
C ILE A 347 -12.51 -9.51 -5.39
N LYS A 348 -12.30 -8.70 -4.35
CA LYS A 348 -11.19 -7.73 -4.26
C LYS A 348 -9.84 -8.42 -4.37
N VAL A 349 -9.63 -9.52 -3.62
CA VAL A 349 -8.39 -10.32 -3.70
C VAL A 349 -8.23 -10.94 -5.08
N ALA A 350 -9.27 -11.60 -5.60
CA ALA A 350 -9.21 -12.24 -6.92
C ALA A 350 -8.83 -11.24 -8.01
N ALA A 351 -9.49 -10.07 -8.04
CA ALA A 351 -9.20 -9.02 -9.00
C ALA A 351 -7.77 -8.47 -8.88
N CYS A 352 -7.29 -8.24 -7.64
CA CYS A 352 -5.93 -7.76 -7.40
C CYS A 352 -4.88 -8.78 -7.84
N VAL A 353 -5.06 -10.06 -7.50
CA VAL A 353 -4.16 -11.15 -7.92
C VAL A 353 -4.10 -11.26 -9.44
N THR A 354 -5.27 -11.23 -10.11
CA THR A 354 -5.32 -11.28 -11.57
C THR A 354 -4.60 -10.08 -12.20
N PHE A 355 -4.82 -8.87 -11.67
CA PHE A 355 -4.13 -7.69 -12.18
C PHE A 355 -2.60 -7.79 -12.03
N VAL A 356 -2.13 -8.15 -10.83
CA VAL A 356 -0.69 -8.22 -10.54
C VAL A 356 0.01 -9.26 -11.41
N ILE A 357 -0.59 -10.43 -11.61
CA ILE A 357 0.03 -11.53 -12.38
C ILE A 357 -0.03 -11.27 -13.89
N PHE A 358 -1.14 -10.74 -14.40
CA PHE A 358 -1.39 -10.75 -15.85
C PHE A 358 -1.31 -9.38 -16.53
N VAL A 359 -1.45 -8.27 -15.77
CA VAL A 359 -1.70 -6.94 -16.37
C VAL A 359 -0.64 -5.91 -15.97
N ALA A 360 -0.18 -5.91 -14.72
CA ALA A 360 0.59 -4.82 -14.12
C ALA A 360 1.83 -4.38 -14.93
N GLU A 361 2.52 -5.32 -15.58
CA GLU A 361 3.75 -5.06 -16.35
C GLU A 361 3.50 -4.99 -17.88
N ARG A 362 2.30 -5.32 -18.35
CA ARG A 362 2.02 -5.50 -19.79
C ARG A 362 1.34 -4.29 -20.45
N VAL A 363 0.76 -3.40 -19.66
CA VAL A 363 -0.10 -2.33 -20.16
C VAL A 363 0.36 -0.97 -19.62
N ASN A 364 0.26 0.06 -20.45
CA ASN A 364 0.64 1.41 -20.05
C ASN A 364 -0.29 1.93 -18.92
N ARG A 365 0.34 2.36 -17.83
CA ARG A 365 -0.33 2.78 -16.58
C ARG A 365 -1.33 3.92 -16.77
N LYS A 366 -1.04 4.88 -17.65
CA LYS A 366 -1.93 6.02 -17.90
C LYS A 366 -3.27 5.56 -18.45
N TYR A 367 -3.27 4.65 -19.43
CA TYR A 367 -4.50 4.13 -20.01
C TYR A 367 -5.30 3.31 -19.00
N ILE A 368 -4.63 2.49 -18.17
CA ILE A 368 -5.30 1.72 -17.12
C ILE A 368 -5.97 2.63 -16.09
N LEU A 369 -5.28 3.67 -15.62
CA LEU A 369 -5.84 4.63 -14.66
C LEU A 369 -7.04 5.39 -15.25
N THR A 370 -6.93 5.87 -16.49
CA THR A 370 -8.03 6.58 -17.15
C THR A 370 -9.24 5.67 -17.39
N PHE A 371 -9.04 4.49 -17.99
CA PHE A 371 -10.12 3.56 -18.26
C PHE A 371 -10.77 3.04 -16.97
N GLY A 372 -9.95 2.70 -15.97
CA GLY A 372 -10.43 2.30 -14.66
C GLY A 372 -11.29 3.37 -13.99
N ALA A 373 -10.89 4.64 -14.06
CA ALA A 373 -11.70 5.76 -13.54
C ALA A 373 -13.07 5.86 -14.23
N LEU A 374 -13.11 5.72 -15.56
CA LEU A 374 -14.36 5.77 -16.32
C LEU A 374 -15.31 4.63 -15.95
N VAL A 375 -14.80 3.40 -15.83
CA VAL A 375 -15.61 2.24 -15.43
C VAL A 375 -16.12 2.40 -14.00
N MET A 376 -15.27 2.82 -13.06
CA MET A 376 -15.68 3.07 -11.67
C MET A 376 -16.75 4.16 -11.59
N ALA A 377 -16.59 5.26 -12.31
CA ALA A 377 -17.57 6.34 -12.36
C ALA A 377 -18.91 5.84 -12.93
N ALA A 378 -18.89 5.07 -14.02
CA ALA A 378 -20.09 4.48 -14.59
C ALA A 378 -20.81 3.56 -13.59
N CYS A 379 -20.07 2.71 -12.86
CA CYS A 379 -20.63 1.86 -11.82
C CYS A 379 -21.25 2.67 -10.66
N GLN A 380 -20.57 3.71 -10.16
CA GLN A 380 -21.08 4.53 -9.05
C GLN A 380 -22.30 5.37 -9.46
N ILE A 381 -22.27 6.01 -10.63
CA ILE A 381 -23.42 6.76 -11.16
C ILE A 381 -24.62 5.83 -11.37
N SER A 382 -24.37 4.63 -11.93
CA SER A 382 -25.43 3.62 -12.12
C SER A 382 -26.00 3.16 -10.78
N THR A 383 -25.15 2.92 -9.78
CA THR A 383 -25.57 2.57 -8.42
C THR A 383 -26.46 3.66 -7.82
N ALA A 384 -26.02 4.92 -7.86
CA ALA A 384 -26.79 6.05 -7.35
C ALA A 384 -28.15 6.19 -8.08
N ALA A 385 -28.17 6.01 -9.41
CA ALA A 385 -29.39 6.06 -10.21
C ALA A 385 -30.38 4.93 -9.84
N VAL A 386 -29.89 3.69 -9.67
CA VAL A 386 -30.74 2.54 -9.28
C VAL A 386 -31.30 2.75 -7.88
N VAL A 387 -30.48 3.14 -6.90
CA VAL A 387 -30.91 3.36 -5.52
C VAL A 387 -31.93 4.52 -5.43
N LYS A 388 -31.74 5.58 -6.22
CA LYS A 388 -32.70 6.69 -6.31
C LYS A 388 -34.03 6.28 -6.94
N ALA A 389 -34.00 5.51 -8.02
CA ALA A 389 -35.20 5.12 -8.77
C ALA A 389 -35.99 3.99 -8.10
N LYS A 390 -35.29 3.07 -7.44
CA LYS A 390 -35.86 1.87 -6.79
C LYS A 390 -35.20 1.67 -5.42
N PRO A 391 -35.57 2.48 -4.42
CA PRO A 391 -34.97 2.42 -3.10
C PRO A 391 -35.18 1.04 -2.44
N PRO A 392 -34.25 0.58 -1.59
CA PRO A 392 -34.37 -0.68 -0.89
C PRO A 392 -35.64 -0.69 -0.01
N PRO A 393 -36.43 -1.77 -0.03
CA PRO A 393 -37.57 -1.88 0.88
C PRO A 393 -37.07 -2.07 2.31
N GLY A 394 -37.69 -1.37 3.27
CA GLY A 394 -37.26 -1.34 4.67
C GLY A 394 -37.48 -2.66 5.45
N ASP A 395 -38.03 -3.69 4.80
CA ASP A 395 -38.40 -4.98 5.40
C ASP A 395 -37.33 -6.08 5.22
N ALA A 396 -36.16 -5.73 4.67
CA ALA A 396 -35.04 -6.63 4.38
C ALA A 396 -35.33 -7.65 3.26
N THR A 397 -36.31 -7.39 2.40
CA THR A 397 -36.57 -8.25 1.23
C THR A 397 -35.54 -8.04 0.14
N VAL A 398 -35.03 -9.16 -0.41
CA VAL A 398 -34.07 -9.11 -1.53
C VAL A 398 -34.82 -8.74 -2.80
N THR A 399 -34.51 -7.58 -3.36
CA THR A 399 -35.12 -7.06 -4.59
C THR A 399 -34.16 -7.16 -5.77
N SER A 400 -34.70 -7.18 -7.00
CA SER A 400 -33.87 -7.13 -8.22
C SER A 400 -33.01 -5.85 -8.28
N SER A 401 -33.48 -4.72 -7.75
CA SER A 401 -32.68 -3.49 -7.65
C SER A 401 -31.56 -3.61 -6.61
N GLY A 402 -31.80 -4.28 -5.47
CA GLY A 402 -30.76 -4.62 -4.50
C GLY A 402 -29.66 -5.50 -5.09
N ILE A 403 -30.03 -6.55 -5.83
CA ILE A 403 -29.08 -7.43 -6.53
C ILE A 403 -28.25 -6.65 -7.55
N ALA A 404 -28.90 -5.81 -8.37
CA ALA A 404 -28.21 -4.97 -9.35
C ALA A 404 -27.23 -4.00 -8.67
N THR A 405 -27.62 -3.41 -7.55
CA THR A 405 -26.76 -2.51 -6.77
C THR A 405 -25.52 -3.22 -6.24
N VAL A 406 -25.69 -4.41 -5.65
CA VAL A 406 -24.56 -5.25 -5.18
C VAL A 406 -23.63 -5.62 -6.34
N ALA A 407 -24.19 -6.01 -7.50
CA ALA A 407 -23.40 -6.34 -8.68
C ALA A 407 -22.58 -5.14 -9.20
N LEU A 408 -23.18 -3.94 -9.24
CA LEU A 408 -22.48 -2.71 -9.64
C LEU A 408 -21.36 -2.32 -8.66
N ILE A 409 -21.58 -2.51 -7.35
CA ILE A 409 -20.56 -2.33 -6.32
C ILE A 409 -19.40 -3.33 -6.52
N TYR A 410 -19.71 -4.58 -6.87
CA TYR A 410 -18.67 -5.58 -7.16
C TYR A 410 -17.89 -5.26 -8.43
N LEU A 411 -18.56 -4.78 -9.49
CA LEU A 411 -17.89 -4.31 -10.70
C LEU A 411 -17.00 -3.09 -10.43
N PHE A 412 -17.46 -2.15 -9.59
CA PHE A 412 -16.67 -1.03 -9.12
C PHE A 412 -15.37 -1.49 -8.44
N VAL A 413 -15.44 -2.42 -7.48
CA VAL A 413 -14.22 -2.88 -6.79
C VAL A 413 -13.30 -3.68 -7.71
N ILE A 414 -13.84 -4.45 -8.66
CA ILE A 414 -13.03 -5.11 -9.70
C ILE A 414 -12.27 -4.05 -10.50
N ALA A 415 -12.96 -3.04 -11.02
CA ALA A 415 -12.34 -1.95 -11.78
C ALA A 415 -11.26 -1.22 -10.96
N TYR A 416 -11.51 -0.97 -9.68
CA TYR A 416 -10.52 -0.37 -8.77
C TYR A 416 -9.25 -1.22 -8.66
N ASN A 417 -9.36 -2.54 -8.43
CA ASN A 417 -8.19 -3.40 -8.25
C ASN A 417 -7.45 -3.70 -9.56
N PHE A 418 -8.12 -3.55 -10.70
CA PHE A 418 -7.49 -3.55 -12.02
C PHE A 418 -6.87 -2.20 -12.40
N SER A 419 -6.94 -1.17 -11.55
CA SER A 419 -6.44 0.17 -11.88
C SER A 419 -5.88 0.93 -10.67
N TRP A 420 -6.71 1.75 -10.02
CA TRP A 420 -6.33 2.72 -9.00
C TRP A 420 -5.88 2.11 -7.67
N GLY A 421 -6.18 0.85 -7.39
CA GLY A 421 -5.67 0.16 -6.21
C GLY A 421 -4.14 0.01 -6.25
N PRO A 422 -3.60 -0.82 -7.15
CA PRO A 422 -2.18 -1.16 -7.17
C PRO A 422 -1.28 -0.13 -7.85
N LEU A 423 -1.76 0.66 -8.82
CA LEU A 423 -0.88 1.47 -9.69
C LEU A 423 -0.30 2.75 -9.06
N PRO A 424 -1.03 3.52 -8.23
CA PRO A 424 -0.52 4.78 -7.65
C PRO A 424 0.79 4.63 -6.87
N TRP A 425 0.91 3.56 -6.08
CA TRP A 425 2.09 3.31 -5.23
C TRP A 425 3.41 3.23 -6.02
N PRO A 426 3.57 2.33 -7.00
CA PRO A 426 4.77 2.28 -7.83
C PRO A 426 4.90 3.50 -8.75
N TYR A 427 3.80 4.09 -9.24
CA TYR A 427 3.89 5.29 -10.08
C TYR A 427 4.52 6.46 -9.32
N VAL A 428 4.09 6.71 -8.08
CA VAL A 428 4.59 7.81 -7.26
C VAL A 428 6.07 7.64 -6.93
N SER A 429 6.55 6.42 -6.69
CA SER A 429 7.97 6.18 -6.39
C SER A 429 8.89 6.35 -7.61
N GLU A 430 8.36 6.16 -8.83
CA GLU A 430 9.08 6.26 -10.10
C GLU A 430 9.23 7.70 -10.62
N ILE A 431 8.29 8.61 -10.31
CA ILE A 431 8.29 9.97 -10.88
C ILE A 431 9.28 10.94 -10.24
N PHE A 432 9.88 10.62 -9.09
CA PHE A 432 10.80 11.53 -8.41
C PHE A 432 12.28 11.23 -8.73
N PRO A 433 13.08 12.26 -9.08
CA PRO A 433 14.53 12.11 -9.18
C PRO A 433 15.14 11.89 -7.80
N THR A 434 16.32 11.30 -7.75
CA THR A 434 16.97 10.83 -6.52
C THR A 434 17.08 11.92 -5.45
N ARG A 435 17.44 13.17 -5.84
CA ARG A 435 17.55 14.33 -4.92
C ARG A 435 16.29 14.57 -4.07
N ILE A 436 15.09 14.44 -4.65
CA ILE A 436 13.82 14.75 -3.96
C ILE A 436 12.92 13.53 -3.71
N ARG A 437 13.40 12.32 -4.02
CA ARG A 437 12.56 11.10 -3.98
C ARG A 437 11.97 10.82 -2.61
N GLU A 438 12.80 10.79 -1.58
CA GLU A 438 12.37 10.50 -0.21
C GLU A 438 11.37 11.53 0.34
N PRO A 439 11.64 12.86 0.30
CA PRO A 439 10.66 13.86 0.75
C PRO A 439 9.42 13.90 -0.14
N GLY A 440 9.55 13.69 -1.46
CA GLY A 440 8.44 13.65 -2.40
C GLY A 440 7.47 12.49 -2.13
N ILE A 441 8.00 11.29 -1.88
CA ILE A 441 7.20 10.11 -1.50
C ILE A 441 6.48 10.37 -0.18
N GLY A 442 7.15 10.91 0.84
CA GLY A 442 6.46 11.16 2.11
C GLY A 442 5.36 12.21 2.01
N ILE A 443 5.52 13.26 1.19
CA ILE A 443 4.41 14.20 0.89
C ILE A 443 3.26 13.46 0.20
N ALA A 444 3.55 12.62 -0.79
CA ALA A 444 2.53 11.89 -1.52
C ALA A 444 1.75 10.91 -0.62
N VAL A 445 2.45 10.13 0.21
CA VAL A 445 1.83 9.21 1.17
C VAL A 445 1.08 9.98 2.27
N SER A 446 1.60 11.13 2.72
CA SER A 446 0.85 11.99 3.65
C SER A 446 -0.44 12.51 3.03
N SER A 447 -0.44 12.84 1.73
CA SER A 447 -1.66 13.22 1.00
C SER A 447 -2.66 12.05 0.98
N GLN A 448 -2.18 10.82 0.77
CA GLN A 448 -3.02 9.64 0.83
C GLN A 448 -3.72 9.51 2.19
N TRP A 449 -2.98 9.59 3.30
CA TRP A 449 -3.56 9.49 4.65
C TRP A 449 -4.45 10.67 5.01
N LEU A 450 -4.10 11.89 4.59
CA LEU A 450 -4.91 13.08 4.82
C LEU A 450 -6.29 12.94 4.15
N TRP A 451 -6.32 12.55 2.89
CA TRP A 451 -7.59 12.40 2.19
C TRP A 451 -8.35 11.15 2.63
N ASN A 452 -7.65 10.09 3.05
CA ASN A 452 -8.27 8.98 3.74
C ASN A 452 -8.96 9.42 5.04
N PHE A 453 -8.33 10.27 5.84
CA PHE A 453 -8.93 10.90 7.01
C PHE A 453 -10.18 11.71 6.65
N VAL A 454 -10.09 12.59 5.65
CA VAL A 454 -11.20 13.43 5.18
C VAL A 454 -12.40 12.58 4.78
N TYR A 455 -12.21 11.56 3.94
CA TYR A 455 -13.31 10.69 3.53
C TYR A 455 -13.81 9.78 4.66
N SER A 456 -12.91 9.27 5.50
CA SER A 456 -13.29 8.41 6.61
C SER A 456 -14.15 9.14 7.64
N ILE A 457 -13.85 10.41 7.93
CA ILE A 457 -14.62 11.21 8.88
C ILE A 457 -15.96 11.65 8.27
N SER A 458 -16.01 11.93 6.97
CA SER A 458 -17.23 12.40 6.29
C SER A 458 -18.22 11.28 5.96
N THR A 459 -17.73 10.09 5.61
CA THR A 459 -18.57 9.00 5.05
C THR A 459 -19.75 8.61 5.94
N PRO A 460 -19.63 8.45 7.26
CA PRO A 460 -20.78 8.13 8.11
C PRO A 460 -21.89 9.21 8.07
N TYR A 461 -21.51 10.49 7.95
CA TYR A 461 -22.46 11.58 7.80
C TYR A 461 -23.08 11.60 6.40
N MET A 462 -22.28 11.33 5.36
CA MET A 462 -22.78 11.17 3.99
C MET A 462 -23.83 10.05 3.92
N ILE A 463 -23.53 8.87 4.48
CA ILE A 463 -24.47 7.73 4.54
C ILE A 463 -25.79 8.13 5.21
N LYS A 464 -25.72 8.91 6.29
CA LYS A 464 -26.89 9.34 7.05
C LYS A 464 -27.72 10.40 6.32
N ASP A 465 -27.07 11.40 5.72
CA ASP A 465 -27.73 12.63 5.28
C ASP A 465 -27.93 12.71 3.75
N LEU A 466 -27.10 12.03 2.94
CA LEU A 466 -27.19 12.04 1.47
C LEU A 466 -27.97 10.87 0.87
N GLY A 467 -28.13 9.76 1.60
CA GLY A 467 -28.85 8.57 1.12
C GLY A 467 -28.28 8.03 -0.19
N TRP A 468 -29.05 8.10 -1.28
CA TRP A 468 -28.61 7.64 -2.62
C TRP A 468 -27.45 8.45 -3.22
N GLY A 469 -27.18 9.66 -2.71
CA GLY A 469 -26.09 10.52 -3.15
C GLY A 469 -24.77 10.31 -2.39
N THR A 470 -24.72 9.34 -1.48
CA THR A 470 -23.51 8.91 -0.77
C THR A 470 -22.57 8.18 -1.73
#